data_AF-A0A151TW50-F1
#
_entry.id   AF-A0A151TW50-F1
#
_cell.length_a   1.000
_cell.length_b   1.000
_cell.length_c   1.000
_cell.angle_alpha   90.00
_cell.angle_beta   90.00
_cell.angle_gamma   90.00
#
_symmetry.space_group_name_H-M   'P 1'
#
loop_
_entity.id
_entity.type
_entity.pdbx_description
1 polymer ?
#
loop_
_entity_poly.entity_id
_entity_poly.type
_entity_poly.pdbx_seq_one_letter_code
_entity_poly.pdbx_strand_id
1 'polypeptide(L)'
;MYSSGNPTNIANPIKDASARVDIKTPSGRLTLFETTLCEKISWEKLEARTTLDPQGYLSAYNEKDIQLICCQSDASKLWLVPPIVQARFIKSLRWNMDISFSWEFIRDRPKGKEAVKYELTLQEQDLPKSSEVTKVFNGTSKSFAVFNIYPRYFRVTGSGDVRSLEQSVELVSAEIVLNRGDPEWWSFYDFDILGSHGCGKFPGPMAIIVSEETPQGIIGDTLSKFSIWGLYITFVLAVGRFIRLQCSDLRMRIPFENLPHCDRLMAICEDIYAARAAGELEVEEVLYGTLVKIYRSPHMLLEYTRDE
;
A
#
# COMPACT_ATOMS: atom_id res chain seq x y z
N MET A 1 -27.14 -1.11 2.20
CA MET A 1 -25.86 -0.39 2.02
C MET A 1 -24.65 -1.19 2.48
N TYR A 2 -24.79 -2.18 3.36
CA TYR A 2 -23.78 -3.22 3.54
C TYR A 2 -24.19 -4.41 2.66
N SER A 3 -23.50 -4.58 1.53
CA SER A 3 -23.62 -5.79 0.73
C SER A 3 -23.07 -6.96 1.55
N SER A 4 -23.84 -8.05 1.62
CA SER A 4 -23.42 -9.36 2.14
C SER A 4 -22.50 -10.11 1.17
N GLY A 5 -22.24 -9.56 -0.01
CA GLY A 5 -21.16 -10.01 -0.88
C GLY A 5 -19.84 -9.63 -0.23
N ASN A 6 -19.33 -10.48 0.65
CA ASN A 6 -17.95 -10.37 1.13
C ASN A 6 -17.08 -10.34 -0.14
N PRO A 7 -16.31 -9.27 -0.40
CA PRO A 7 -15.30 -9.35 -1.44
C PRO A 7 -14.47 -10.59 -1.10
N THR A 8 -14.28 -11.48 -2.07
CA THR A 8 -13.47 -12.67 -1.85
C THR A 8 -12.09 -12.16 -1.45
N ASN A 9 -11.78 -12.28 -0.17
CA ASN A 9 -10.46 -12.02 0.35
C ASN A 9 -9.58 -13.14 -0.18
N ILE A 10 -8.44 -12.75 -0.75
CA ILE A 10 -7.48 -13.68 -1.32
C ILE A 10 -6.15 -13.43 -0.61
N ALA A 11 -5.42 -14.52 -0.39
CA ALA A 11 -4.05 -14.50 0.09
C ALA A 11 -3.21 -13.49 -0.71
N ASN A 12 -2.40 -12.72 0.01
CA ASN A 12 -1.58 -11.66 -0.56
C ASN A 12 -0.12 -11.90 -0.18
N PRO A 13 0.53 -12.92 -0.76
CA PRO A 13 1.85 -13.33 -0.35
C PRO A 13 2.91 -12.26 -0.68
N ILE A 14 3.96 -12.23 0.15
CA ILE A 14 5.17 -11.46 -0.06
C ILE A 14 5.85 -11.96 -1.35
N LYS A 15 6.12 -11.03 -2.25
CA LYS A 15 6.81 -11.25 -3.54
C LYS A 15 8.30 -11.08 -3.40
N ASP A 16 8.70 -10.08 -2.65
CA ASP A 16 10.10 -9.75 -2.44
C ASP A 16 10.34 -9.30 -1.00
N ALA A 17 11.56 -9.55 -0.52
CA ALA A 17 11.97 -9.23 0.83
C ALA A 17 13.43 -8.78 0.82
N SER A 18 13.74 -7.79 1.65
CA SER A 18 15.11 -7.39 1.89
C SER A 18 15.37 -7.14 3.36
N ALA A 19 16.58 -7.47 3.79
CA ALA A 19 17.06 -7.24 5.15
C ALA A 19 18.27 -6.33 5.11
N ARG A 20 18.32 -5.35 6.02
CA ARG A 20 19.43 -4.40 6.14
C ARG A 20 19.82 -4.19 7.60
N VAL A 21 21.12 -4.15 7.84
CA VAL A 21 21.71 -3.75 9.13
C VAL A 21 22.55 -2.50 8.93
N ASP A 22 22.17 -1.44 9.63
CA ASP A 22 22.87 -0.16 9.63
C ASP A 22 23.53 0.08 10.99
N ILE A 23 24.73 0.66 10.97
CA ILE A 23 25.41 1.19 12.15
C ILE A 23 25.45 2.72 12.06
N LYS A 24 25.10 3.38 13.16
CA LYS A 24 25.01 4.83 13.26
C LYS A 24 25.88 5.33 14.40
N THR A 25 26.54 6.45 14.16
CA THR A 25 27.27 7.22 15.17
C THR A 25 26.89 8.69 15.04
N PRO A 26 27.32 9.58 15.95
CA PRO A 26 27.11 11.02 15.80
C PRO A 26 27.70 11.60 14.50
N SER A 27 28.65 10.90 13.86
CA SER A 27 29.29 11.35 12.62
C SER A 27 28.58 10.91 11.34
N GLY A 28 27.65 9.96 11.41
CA GLY A 28 26.93 9.46 10.24
C GLY A 28 26.43 8.02 10.38
N ARG A 29 26.07 7.41 9.25
CA ARG A 29 25.56 6.03 9.18
C ARG A 29 26.30 5.26 8.09
N LEU A 30 26.60 4.00 8.36
CA LEU A 30 27.11 3.03 7.38
C LEU A 30 26.20 1.81 7.35
N THR A 31 25.98 1.26 6.17
CA THR A 31 25.21 0.02 5.98
C THR A 31 26.16 -1.16 6.00
N LEU A 32 26.13 -1.94 7.08
CA LEU A 32 26.99 -3.11 7.22
C LEU A 32 26.51 -4.20 6.28
N PHE A 33 25.25 -4.60 6.42
CA PHE A 33 24.70 -5.73 5.70
C PHE A 33 23.45 -5.32 4.94
N GLU A 34 23.32 -5.78 3.69
CA GLU A 34 22.09 -5.65 2.91
C GLU A 34 21.95 -6.84 1.96
N THR A 35 20.81 -7.52 2.03
CA THR A 35 20.48 -8.61 1.12
C THR A 35 19.06 -8.46 0.61
N THR A 36 18.89 -8.67 -0.70
CA THR A 36 17.58 -8.81 -1.37
C THR A 36 17.37 -10.25 -1.86
N LEU A 37 18.37 -11.12 -1.68
CA LEU A 37 18.33 -12.51 -2.13
C LEU A 37 17.65 -13.36 -1.06
N CYS A 38 16.32 -13.32 -1.08
CA CYS A 38 15.48 -14.04 -0.14
C CYS A 38 14.54 -15.02 -0.85
N GLU A 39 14.55 -16.27 -0.38
CA GLU A 39 13.60 -17.30 -0.77
C GLU A 39 12.31 -17.17 0.07
N LYS A 40 11.16 -17.32 -0.59
CA LYS A 40 9.83 -17.23 0.03
C LYS A 40 9.21 -18.62 -0.01
N ILE A 41 9.23 -19.32 1.11
CA ILE A 41 8.74 -20.69 1.22
C ILE A 41 7.32 -20.66 1.80
N SER A 42 6.37 -21.29 1.11
CA SER A 42 4.99 -21.40 1.58
C SER A 42 4.91 -22.35 2.78
N TRP A 43 4.13 -21.99 3.80
CA TRP A 43 3.96 -22.79 5.01
C TRP A 43 3.44 -24.20 4.76
N GLU A 44 2.52 -24.37 3.81
CA GLU A 44 1.95 -25.68 3.43
C GLU A 44 3.03 -26.68 2.99
N LYS A 45 4.14 -26.20 2.41
CA LYS A 45 5.23 -27.02 1.85
C LYS A 45 6.36 -27.30 2.85
N LEU A 46 6.31 -26.71 4.05
CA LEU A 46 7.36 -26.89 5.06
C LEU A 46 7.14 -28.18 5.85
N GLU A 47 8.16 -29.02 5.90
CA GLU A 47 8.17 -30.22 6.74
C GLU A 47 8.51 -29.88 8.20
N ALA A 48 9.30 -28.82 8.42
CA ALA A 48 9.81 -28.39 9.73
C ALA A 48 8.83 -27.51 10.54
N ARG A 49 7.52 -27.56 10.26
CA ARG A 49 6.51 -26.67 10.86
C ARG A 49 6.49 -26.68 12.39
N THR A 50 6.55 -27.87 13.00
CA THR A 50 6.53 -28.04 14.46
C THR A 50 7.78 -27.50 15.15
N THR A 51 8.91 -27.44 14.45
CA THR A 51 10.15 -26.85 14.97
C THR A 51 10.21 -25.34 14.80
N LEU A 52 9.52 -24.81 13.79
CA LEU A 52 9.48 -23.39 13.47
C LEU A 52 8.45 -22.61 14.29
N ASP A 53 7.42 -23.29 14.80
CA ASP A 53 6.41 -22.70 15.70
C ASP A 53 6.09 -23.68 16.84
N PRO A 54 7.02 -23.89 17.79
CA PRO A 54 6.85 -24.89 18.84
C PRO A 54 5.71 -24.55 19.81
N GLN A 55 5.38 -23.26 19.95
CA GLN A 55 4.33 -22.76 20.84
C GLN A 55 2.97 -22.60 20.15
N GLY A 56 2.89 -22.81 18.83
CA GLY A 56 1.64 -22.75 18.07
C GLY A 56 1.09 -21.34 17.90
N TYR A 57 1.94 -20.31 17.84
CA TYR A 57 1.51 -18.92 17.61
C TYR A 57 0.78 -18.72 16.27
N LEU A 58 1.07 -19.59 15.30
CA LEU A 58 0.55 -19.51 13.94
C LEU A 58 -0.75 -20.30 13.75
N SER A 59 -1.19 -21.09 14.74
CA SER A 59 -2.34 -21.98 14.60
C SER A 59 -3.67 -21.25 14.38
N ALA A 60 -3.73 -19.96 14.74
CA ALA A 60 -4.90 -19.10 14.53
C ALA A 60 -5.02 -18.58 13.08
N TYR A 61 -3.99 -18.75 12.26
CA TYR A 61 -3.92 -18.22 10.90
C TYR A 61 -4.04 -19.32 9.85
N ASN A 62 -4.47 -18.94 8.66
CA ASN A 62 -4.55 -19.85 7.51
C ASN A 62 -3.15 -20.15 6.97
N GLU A 63 -2.86 -21.42 6.68
CA GLU A 63 -1.55 -21.84 6.17
C GLU A 63 -1.15 -21.13 4.86
N LYS A 64 -2.14 -20.72 4.05
CA LYS A 64 -1.92 -19.98 2.80
C LYS A 64 -1.40 -18.56 2.98
N ASP A 65 -1.67 -17.98 4.14
CA ASP A 65 -1.28 -16.60 4.48
C ASP A 65 0.08 -16.54 5.16
N ILE A 66 0.66 -17.70 5.50
CA ILE A 66 1.92 -17.82 6.20
C ILE A 66 3.04 -18.14 5.20
N GLN A 67 4.14 -17.42 5.32
CA GLN A 67 5.36 -17.65 4.55
C GLN A 67 6.59 -17.60 5.45
N LEU A 68 7.54 -18.48 5.19
CA LEU A 68 8.89 -18.41 5.72
C LEU A 68 9.77 -17.68 4.71
N ILE A 69 10.45 -16.64 5.17
CA ILE A 69 11.44 -15.89 4.40
C ILE A 69 12.82 -16.32 4.84
N CYS A 70 13.63 -16.79 3.90
CA CYS A 70 14.99 -17.24 4.11
C CYS A 70 15.94 -16.41 3.25
N CYS A 71 16.76 -15.55 3.85
CA CYS A 71 17.70 -14.72 3.09
C CYS A 71 19.11 -15.30 3.10
N GLN A 72 19.90 -14.97 2.06
CA GLN A 72 21.33 -15.29 2.05
C GLN A 72 22.05 -14.67 3.25
N SER A 73 23.04 -15.38 3.78
CA SER A 73 23.91 -14.89 4.86
C SER A 73 24.90 -13.85 4.38
N ASP A 74 25.33 -13.89 3.12
CA ASP A 74 26.24 -12.89 2.55
C ASP A 74 25.47 -11.69 1.99
N ALA A 75 26.04 -10.49 2.19
CA ALA A 75 25.45 -9.28 1.65
C ALA A 75 25.45 -9.30 0.12
N SER A 76 24.34 -8.85 -0.46
CA SER A 76 24.19 -8.65 -1.90
C SER A 76 25.04 -7.49 -2.44
N LYS A 77 25.55 -6.63 -1.54
CA LYS A 77 26.39 -5.47 -1.86
C LYS A 77 27.78 -5.61 -1.25
N LEU A 78 28.77 -5.24 -2.04
CA LEU A 78 30.18 -5.17 -1.63
C LEU A 78 30.42 -3.98 -0.70
N TRP A 79 31.39 -4.12 0.21
CA TRP A 79 31.80 -3.07 1.14
C TRP A 79 32.82 -2.14 0.48
N LEU A 80 32.34 -1.01 -0.05
CA LEU A 80 33.15 -0.03 -0.79
C LEU A 80 33.30 1.31 -0.05
N VAL A 81 33.59 1.27 1.26
CA VAL A 81 33.80 2.49 2.05
C VAL A 81 35.25 2.95 1.94
N PRO A 82 35.53 4.20 1.51
CA PRO A 82 36.89 4.69 1.42
C PRO A 82 37.62 4.64 2.78
N PRO A 83 38.91 4.27 2.83
CA PRO A 83 39.65 4.09 4.09
C PRO A 83 39.64 5.33 5.00
N ILE A 84 39.65 6.53 4.42
CA ILE A 84 39.60 7.80 5.18
C ILE A 84 38.24 7.99 5.86
N VAL A 85 37.15 7.62 5.17
CA VAL A 85 35.78 7.68 5.71
C VAL A 85 35.62 6.67 6.83
N GLN A 86 36.10 5.45 6.61
CA GLN A 86 36.09 4.38 7.62
C GLN A 86 36.90 4.78 8.86
N ALA A 87 38.11 5.32 8.71
CA ALA A 87 38.93 5.77 9.84
C ALA A 87 38.27 6.89 10.65
N ARG A 88 37.56 7.82 9.99
CA ARG A 88 36.77 8.86 10.67
C ARG A 88 35.57 8.26 11.41
N PHE A 89 34.89 7.30 10.80
CA PHE A 89 33.77 6.59 11.41
C PHE A 89 34.21 5.81 12.66
N ILE A 90 35.32 5.08 12.61
CA ILE A 90 35.86 4.33 13.76
C ILE A 90 36.15 5.25 14.95
N LYS A 91 36.71 6.44 14.71
CA LYS A 91 36.93 7.42 15.79
C LYS A 91 35.62 7.81 16.49
N SER A 92 34.52 7.86 15.75
CA SER A 92 33.21 8.26 16.26
C SER A 92 32.48 7.20 17.10
N LEU A 93 32.85 5.92 16.94
CA LEU A 93 32.30 4.81 17.72
C LEU A 93 32.58 4.95 19.23
N ARG A 94 33.58 5.74 19.63
CA ARG A 94 33.98 5.91 21.04
C ARG A 94 32.99 6.73 21.85
N TRP A 95 32.16 7.56 21.22
CA TRP A 95 31.23 8.45 21.92
C TRP A 95 29.84 7.85 22.03
N ASN A 96 29.24 7.49 20.88
CA ASN A 96 27.95 6.83 20.85
C ASN A 96 27.85 5.95 19.59
N MET A 97 27.12 4.84 19.70
CA MET A 97 26.92 3.89 18.63
C MET A 97 25.54 3.28 18.76
N ASP A 98 24.74 3.40 17.70
CA ASP A 98 23.46 2.72 17.56
C ASP A 98 23.57 1.73 16.39
N ILE A 99 22.85 0.62 16.49
CA ILE A 99 22.65 -0.31 15.39
C ILE A 99 21.15 -0.40 15.15
N SER A 100 20.75 -0.37 13.89
CA SER A 100 19.36 -0.59 13.50
C SER A 100 19.26 -1.71 12.48
N PHE A 101 18.22 -2.52 12.64
CA PHE A 101 17.83 -3.55 11.70
C PHE A 101 16.58 -3.10 10.96
N SER A 102 16.48 -3.38 9.67
CA SER A 102 15.26 -3.17 8.93
C SER A 102 14.93 -4.31 7.98
N TRP A 103 13.66 -4.67 7.94
CA TRP A 103 13.05 -5.51 6.92
C TRP A 103 12.25 -4.62 5.97
N GLU A 104 12.30 -4.91 4.68
CA GLU A 104 11.38 -4.37 3.69
C GLU A 104 10.71 -5.53 2.95
N PHE A 105 9.39 -5.57 2.98
CA PHE A 105 8.58 -6.60 2.36
C PHE A 105 7.70 -5.98 1.27
N ILE A 106 7.69 -6.61 0.09
CA ILE A 106 6.95 -6.14 -1.08
C ILE A 106 5.89 -7.16 -1.44
N ARG A 107 4.66 -6.69 -1.68
CA ARG A 107 3.49 -7.49 -2.05
C ARG A 107 2.63 -6.75 -3.07
N ASP A 108 1.75 -7.46 -3.77
CA ASP A 108 1.00 -6.88 -4.91
C ASP A 108 -0.10 -5.88 -4.48
N ARG A 109 -0.57 -6.00 -3.24
CA ARG A 109 -1.67 -5.21 -2.65
C ARG A 109 -1.35 -4.84 -1.21
N PRO A 110 -1.99 -3.81 -0.63
CA PRO A 110 -2.89 -2.85 -1.26
C PRO A 110 -2.13 -1.90 -2.19
N LYS A 111 -2.81 -1.37 -3.22
CA LYS A 111 -2.18 -0.49 -4.21
C LYS A 111 -1.77 0.84 -3.59
N GLY A 112 -0.54 1.28 -3.87
CA GLY A 112 0.08 2.45 -3.26
C GLY A 112 0.70 2.19 -1.88
N LYS A 113 0.65 0.94 -1.39
CA LYS A 113 1.28 0.48 -0.14
C LYS A 113 1.83 -0.94 -0.29
N GLU A 114 2.40 -1.21 -1.47
CA GLU A 114 2.96 -2.49 -1.85
C GLU A 114 4.22 -2.82 -1.02
N ALA A 115 5.06 -1.82 -0.76
CA ALA A 115 6.25 -1.93 0.05
C ALA A 115 5.96 -1.54 1.49
N VAL A 116 6.26 -2.43 2.43
CA VAL A 116 6.10 -2.20 3.87
C VAL A 116 7.43 -2.40 4.56
N LYS A 117 7.83 -1.43 5.38
CA LYS A 117 9.11 -1.43 6.08
C LYS A 117 8.91 -1.62 7.58
N TYR A 118 9.69 -2.52 8.16
CA TYR A 118 9.90 -2.64 9.59
C TYR A 118 11.31 -2.15 9.93
N GLU A 119 11.44 -1.39 11.01
CA GLU A 119 12.73 -0.87 11.47
C GLU A 119 12.78 -0.90 12.99
N LEU A 120 13.88 -1.43 13.53
CA LEU A 120 14.15 -1.52 14.96
C LEU A 120 15.54 -0.98 15.23
N THR A 121 15.63 0.00 16.13
CA THR A 121 16.90 0.44 16.72
C THR A 121 17.12 -0.31 18.02
N LEU A 122 18.30 -0.89 18.19
CA LEU A 122 18.60 -1.74 19.34
C LEU A 122 18.75 -0.95 20.64
N GLN A 123 18.42 -1.59 21.75
CA GLN A 123 18.64 -1.04 23.08
C GLN A 123 20.11 -1.17 23.48
N GLU A 124 20.56 -0.32 24.42
CA GLU A 124 21.97 -0.30 24.87
C GLU A 124 22.48 -1.65 25.40
N GLN A 125 21.62 -2.46 26.01
CA GLN A 125 21.96 -3.77 26.54
C GLN A 125 22.21 -4.85 25.45
N ASP A 126 21.63 -4.65 24.26
CA ASP A 126 21.67 -5.59 23.15
C ASP A 126 22.78 -5.24 22.13
N LEU A 127 23.34 -4.03 22.28
CA LEU A 127 24.42 -3.52 21.44
C LEU A 127 25.77 -4.17 21.79
N PRO A 128 26.62 -4.44 20.77
CA PRO A 128 27.99 -4.89 21.01
C PRO A 128 28.82 -3.78 21.67
N LYS A 129 29.93 -4.16 22.28
CA LYS A 129 30.87 -3.16 22.79
C LYS A 129 31.53 -2.44 21.62
N SER A 130 31.61 -1.11 21.69
CA SER A 130 32.30 -0.27 20.69
C SER A 130 33.75 -0.75 20.41
N SER A 131 34.42 -1.32 21.40
CA SER A 131 35.77 -1.89 21.25
C SER A 131 35.80 -3.16 20.39
N GLU A 132 34.76 -3.99 20.41
CA GLU A 132 34.63 -5.19 19.57
C GLU A 132 34.42 -4.81 18.11
N VAL A 133 33.49 -3.90 17.85
CA VAL A 133 33.24 -3.34 16.52
C VAL A 133 34.50 -2.68 15.95
N THR A 134 35.23 -1.92 16.79
CA THR A 134 36.52 -1.32 16.41
C THR A 134 37.57 -2.37 16.03
N LYS A 135 37.67 -3.48 16.76
CA LYS A 135 38.59 -4.59 16.44
C LYS A 135 38.26 -5.23 15.09
N VAL A 136 36.98 -5.34 14.74
CA VAL A 136 36.55 -5.89 13.44
C VAL A 136 36.96 -4.98 12.28
N PHE A 137 36.67 -3.67 12.39
CA PHE A 137 37.12 -2.72 11.39
C PHE A 137 38.65 -2.66 11.23
N ASN A 138 39.39 -2.75 12.34
CA ASN A 138 40.87 -2.78 12.32
C ASN A 138 41.45 -4.13 11.85
N GLY A 139 40.64 -5.19 11.79
CA GLY A 139 41.05 -6.51 11.32
C GLY A 139 41.71 -7.39 12.36
N THR A 140 41.63 -6.99 13.63
CA THR A 140 42.09 -7.80 14.75
C THR A 140 41.09 -8.89 15.11
N SER A 141 39.80 -8.64 14.84
CA SER A 141 38.71 -9.61 14.94
C SER A 141 38.00 -9.71 13.58
N LYS A 142 37.29 -10.82 13.34
CA LYS A 142 36.50 -11.02 12.11
C LYS A 142 35.02 -10.68 12.28
N SER A 143 34.50 -10.77 13.50
CA SER A 143 33.08 -10.69 13.79
C SER A 143 32.78 -10.06 15.14
N PHE A 144 31.52 -9.64 15.32
CA PHE A 144 30.95 -9.23 16.59
C PHE A 144 29.51 -9.73 16.71
N ALA A 145 29.07 -10.00 17.94
CA ALA A 145 27.74 -10.48 18.24
C ALA A 145 26.78 -9.33 18.52
N VAL A 146 25.55 -9.45 18.04
CA VAL A 146 24.45 -8.52 18.33
C VAL A 146 23.26 -9.33 18.81
N PHE A 147 22.69 -8.96 19.95
CA PHE A 147 21.58 -9.70 20.54
C PHE A 147 20.25 -9.04 20.18
N ASN A 148 19.17 -9.83 20.19
CA ASN A 148 17.79 -9.35 20.06
C ASN A 148 17.56 -8.36 18.89
N ILE A 149 18.16 -8.65 17.74
CA ILE A 149 18.25 -7.71 16.61
C ILE A 149 16.91 -7.46 15.91
N TYR A 150 15.99 -8.43 15.91
CA TYR A 150 14.60 -8.30 15.45
C TYR A 150 13.75 -9.50 15.92
N PRO A 151 12.41 -9.40 15.96
CA PRO A 151 11.52 -10.51 16.30
C PRO A 151 11.34 -11.47 15.13
N ARG A 152 11.20 -12.77 15.39
CA ARG A 152 11.09 -13.80 14.34
C ARG A 152 9.77 -13.79 13.58
N TYR A 153 8.68 -13.36 14.22
CA TYR A 153 7.32 -13.42 13.68
C TYR A 153 6.78 -12.04 13.36
N PHE A 154 6.35 -11.85 12.12
CA PHE A 154 5.76 -10.61 11.62
C PHE A 154 4.35 -10.82 11.11
N ARG A 155 3.52 -9.81 11.30
CA ARG A 155 2.20 -9.67 10.68
C ARG A 155 2.19 -8.45 9.77
N VAL A 156 1.87 -8.66 8.50
CA VAL A 156 1.71 -7.60 7.50
C VAL A 156 0.23 -7.33 7.31
N THR A 157 -0.20 -6.13 7.66
CA THR A 157 -1.62 -5.77 7.70
C THR A 157 -2.14 -5.29 6.35
N GLY A 158 -3.44 -5.41 6.11
CA GLY A 158 -4.14 -4.78 4.97
C GLY A 158 -4.09 -3.25 4.98
N SER A 159 -3.64 -2.61 6.07
CA SER A 159 -3.41 -1.15 6.13
C SER A 159 -2.09 -0.71 5.52
N GLY A 160 -1.16 -1.64 5.24
CA GLY A 160 0.18 -1.33 4.76
C GLY A 160 1.21 -1.16 5.87
N ASP A 161 1.01 -1.80 7.02
CA ASP A 161 1.94 -1.75 8.16
C ASP A 161 2.49 -3.15 8.47
N VAL A 162 3.70 -3.22 9.01
CA VAL A 162 4.30 -4.46 9.55
C VAL A 162 4.39 -4.34 11.05
N ARG A 163 3.94 -5.37 11.77
CA ARG A 163 4.03 -5.46 13.23
C ARG A 163 4.66 -6.77 13.63
N SER A 164 5.37 -6.78 14.75
CA SER A 164 5.75 -8.03 15.41
C SER A 164 4.51 -8.70 15.98
N LEU A 165 4.48 -10.03 16.00
CA LEU A 165 3.38 -10.76 16.62
C LEU A 165 3.51 -10.63 18.15
N GLU A 166 2.57 -9.95 18.82
CA GLU A 166 2.66 -9.63 20.26
C GLU A 166 2.80 -10.86 21.17
N GLN A 167 2.37 -12.04 20.70
CA GLN A 167 2.48 -13.31 21.43
C GLN A 167 3.85 -13.98 21.29
N SER A 168 4.69 -13.56 20.33
CA SER A 168 6.01 -14.17 20.09
C SER A 168 7.11 -13.47 20.88
N VAL A 169 7.83 -14.24 21.70
CA VAL A 169 9.00 -13.77 22.49
C VAL A 169 10.32 -14.13 21.80
N GLU A 170 10.28 -14.83 20.67
CA GLU A 170 11.48 -15.27 19.95
C GLU A 170 12.11 -14.09 19.20
N LEU A 171 13.10 -13.49 19.84
CA LEU A 171 13.99 -12.48 19.28
C LEU A 171 15.21 -13.18 18.67
N VAL A 172 15.61 -12.74 17.48
CA VAL A 172 16.77 -13.26 16.77
C VAL A 172 18.02 -12.56 17.28
N SER A 173 19.07 -13.33 17.55
CA SER A 173 20.42 -12.79 17.80
C SER A 173 21.34 -13.21 16.65
N ALA A 174 22.33 -12.39 16.32
CA ALA A 174 23.17 -12.64 15.16
C ALA A 174 24.64 -12.30 15.36
N GLU A 175 25.49 -13.01 14.64
CA GLU A 175 26.90 -12.70 14.44
C GLU A 175 27.08 -11.98 13.11
N ILE A 176 27.67 -10.78 13.16
CA ILE A 176 27.97 -9.96 12.00
C ILE A 176 29.46 -10.09 11.69
N VAL A 177 29.79 -10.55 10.48
CA VAL A 177 31.15 -10.91 10.06
C VAL A 177 31.60 -10.02 8.92
N LEU A 178 32.81 -9.45 9.01
CA LEU A 178 33.47 -8.75 7.90
C LEU A 178 34.44 -9.69 7.19
N ASN A 179 34.12 -10.08 5.96
CA ASN A 179 34.98 -10.90 5.13
C ASN A 179 35.97 -10.02 4.37
N ARG A 180 37.27 -10.31 4.57
CA ARG A 180 38.37 -9.58 3.95
C ARG A 180 38.80 -10.17 2.61
N GLY A 181 37.84 -10.36 1.71
CA GLY A 181 38.14 -10.67 0.31
C GLY A 181 38.55 -9.43 -0.48
N ASP A 182 38.79 -9.60 -1.78
CA ASP A 182 39.06 -8.49 -2.71
C ASP A 182 37.91 -8.39 -3.73
N PRO A 183 36.93 -7.48 -3.53
CA PRO A 183 36.76 -6.54 -2.40
C PRO A 183 36.08 -7.15 -1.15
N GLU A 184 36.07 -6.42 -0.03
CA GLU A 184 35.48 -6.85 1.24
C GLU A 184 33.93 -6.91 1.19
N TRP A 185 33.29 -7.73 2.03
CA TRP A 185 31.83 -7.75 2.21
C TRP A 185 31.42 -8.21 3.62
N TRP A 186 30.20 -7.89 4.03
CA TRP A 186 29.66 -8.33 5.32
C TRP A 186 28.76 -9.55 5.17
N SER A 187 28.72 -10.38 6.20
CA SER A 187 27.77 -11.49 6.35
C SER A 187 27.01 -11.37 7.67
N PHE A 188 25.80 -11.91 7.66
CA PHE A 188 24.92 -12.05 8.80
C PHE A 188 24.70 -13.54 9.05
N TYR A 189 24.99 -13.99 10.27
CA TYR A 189 24.73 -15.35 10.72
C TYR A 189 23.81 -15.34 11.93
N ASP A 190 22.64 -15.96 11.84
CA ASP A 190 21.73 -16.11 12.97
C ASP A 190 22.27 -17.16 13.96
N PHE A 191 22.35 -16.81 15.25
CA PHE A 191 22.86 -17.69 16.32
C PHE A 191 21.99 -18.93 16.55
N ASP A 192 20.68 -18.81 16.33
CA ASP A 192 19.72 -19.85 16.68
C ASP A 192 19.56 -20.89 15.56
N ILE A 193 20.26 -20.73 14.43
CA ILE A 193 20.24 -21.67 13.30
C ILE A 193 21.38 -22.69 13.41
N LEU A 194 21.50 -23.35 14.57
CA LEU A 194 22.28 -24.59 14.71
C LEU A 194 21.42 -25.80 14.32
N GLY A 195 21.00 -25.86 13.06
CA GLY A 195 20.18 -26.95 12.53
C GLY A 195 19.27 -26.49 11.41
N SER A 196 18.82 -27.44 10.59
CA SER A 196 17.93 -27.25 9.45
C SER A 196 16.51 -26.77 9.87
N HIS A 197 16.40 -25.56 10.42
CA HIS A 197 15.15 -24.90 10.81
C HIS A 197 14.44 -24.33 9.57
N GLY A 198 14.14 -25.16 8.58
CA GLY A 198 13.36 -24.78 7.39
C GLY A 198 14.12 -24.02 6.29
N CYS A 199 15.12 -23.17 6.62
CA CYS A 199 15.91 -22.44 5.62
C CYS A 199 17.11 -23.22 5.06
N GLY A 200 17.26 -24.50 5.40
CA GLY A 200 18.27 -25.39 4.83
C GLY A 200 19.71 -24.85 4.98
N LYS A 201 20.36 -24.53 3.85
CA LYS A 201 21.76 -24.06 3.78
C LYS A 201 21.91 -22.53 3.87
N PHE A 202 20.84 -21.79 4.21
CA PHE A 202 20.88 -20.34 4.33
C PHE A 202 20.92 -19.94 5.82
N PRO A 203 22.10 -19.64 6.40
CA PRO A 203 22.20 -19.21 7.79
C PRO A 203 22.00 -17.69 7.95
N GLY A 204 21.41 -17.02 6.96
CA GLY A 204 21.17 -15.58 6.97
C GLY A 204 19.91 -15.17 7.74
N PRO A 205 19.44 -13.93 7.56
CA PRO A 205 18.22 -13.45 8.22
C PRO A 205 17.00 -14.30 7.82
N MET A 206 16.20 -14.67 8.83
CA MET A 206 15.01 -15.48 8.68
C MET A 206 13.81 -14.77 9.32
N ALA A 207 12.66 -14.78 8.65
CA ALA A 207 11.44 -14.22 9.18
C ALA A 207 10.24 -15.11 8.85
N ILE A 208 9.34 -15.32 9.81
CA ILE A 208 8.04 -15.94 9.57
C ILE A 208 7.02 -14.81 9.44
N ILE A 209 6.31 -14.78 8.31
CA ILE A 209 5.40 -13.70 7.97
C ILE A 209 3.99 -14.24 7.80
N VAL A 210 3.06 -13.61 8.50
CA VAL A 210 1.63 -13.73 8.28
C VAL A 210 1.16 -12.52 7.48
N SER A 211 0.76 -12.73 6.24
CA SER A 211 0.26 -11.66 5.36
C SER A 211 -1.26 -11.66 5.34
N GLU A 212 -1.88 -10.56 5.76
CA GLU A 212 -3.34 -10.45 5.73
C GLU A 212 -3.88 -10.50 4.30
N GLU A 213 -4.96 -11.25 4.13
CA GLU A 213 -5.73 -11.29 2.90
C GLU A 213 -6.22 -9.90 2.51
N THR A 214 -6.30 -9.64 1.21
CA THR A 214 -6.79 -8.36 0.70
C THR A 214 -7.99 -8.55 -0.22
N PRO A 215 -8.99 -7.64 -0.15
CA PRO A 215 -10.15 -7.71 -1.03
C PRO A 215 -9.74 -7.46 -2.48
N GLN A 216 -10.32 -8.23 -3.40
CA GLN A 216 -10.10 -8.13 -4.84
C GLN A 216 -11.25 -7.42 -5.57
N GLY A 217 -10.97 -6.95 -6.79
CA GLY A 217 -11.95 -6.27 -7.65
C GLY A 217 -12.02 -4.76 -7.43
N ILE A 218 -12.95 -4.09 -8.14
CA ILE A 218 -13.09 -2.62 -8.16
C ILE A 218 -13.26 -2.05 -6.74
N ILE A 219 -14.00 -2.76 -5.88
CA ILE A 219 -14.21 -2.36 -4.48
C ILE A 219 -12.90 -2.47 -3.69
N GLY A 220 -12.14 -3.56 -3.86
CA GLY A 220 -10.83 -3.71 -3.22
C GLY A 220 -9.81 -2.68 -3.70
N ASP A 221 -9.79 -2.38 -5.00
CA ASP A 221 -8.87 -1.39 -5.59
C ASP A 221 -9.20 0.02 -5.13
N THR A 222 -10.49 0.37 -5.06
CA THR A 222 -10.94 1.67 -4.55
C THR A 222 -10.69 1.81 -3.05
N LEU A 223 -10.95 0.78 -2.24
CA LEU A 223 -10.65 0.77 -0.80
C LEU A 223 -9.14 0.79 -0.49
N SER A 224 -8.33 0.16 -1.35
CA SER A 224 -6.88 0.16 -1.18
C SER A 224 -6.24 1.54 -1.36
N LYS A 225 -6.85 2.38 -2.22
CA LYS A 225 -6.38 3.74 -2.53
C LYS A 225 -7.11 4.83 -1.75
N PHE A 226 -8.39 4.62 -1.45
CA PHE A 226 -9.24 5.57 -0.75
C PHE A 226 -9.83 4.93 0.50
N SER A 227 -9.67 5.60 1.64
CA SER A 227 -10.33 5.20 2.87
C SER A 227 -11.85 5.14 2.70
N ILE A 228 -12.54 4.30 3.47
CA ILE A 228 -14.01 4.21 3.49
C ILE A 228 -14.68 5.58 3.73
N TRP A 229 -14.00 6.46 4.47
CA TRP A 229 -14.39 7.86 4.66
C TRP A 229 -14.42 8.65 3.35
N GLY A 230 -13.41 8.46 2.50
CA GLY A 230 -13.34 9.11 1.19
C GLY A 230 -14.47 8.65 0.27
N LEU A 231 -14.78 7.35 0.27
CA LEU A 231 -15.90 6.79 -0.49
C LEU A 231 -17.24 7.36 -0.01
N TYR A 232 -17.45 7.44 1.32
CA TYR A 232 -18.64 8.04 1.91
C TYR A 232 -18.81 9.51 1.51
N ILE A 233 -17.77 10.33 1.70
CA ILE A 233 -17.79 11.76 1.34
C ILE A 233 -18.08 11.93 -0.15
N THR A 234 -17.44 11.15 -1.02
CA THR A 234 -17.67 11.24 -2.47
C THR A 234 -19.10 10.89 -2.85
N PHE A 235 -19.66 9.82 -2.26
CA PHE A 235 -21.05 9.43 -2.50
C PHE A 235 -22.04 10.50 -2.02
N VAL A 236 -21.89 11.00 -0.79
CA VAL A 236 -22.76 12.04 -0.23
C VAL A 236 -22.70 13.32 -1.06
N LEU A 237 -21.51 13.74 -1.50
CA LEU A 237 -21.35 14.90 -2.37
C LEU A 237 -22.00 14.69 -3.74
N ALA A 238 -21.88 13.50 -4.33
CA ALA A 238 -22.51 13.17 -5.60
C ALA A 238 -24.05 13.24 -5.50
N VAL A 239 -24.63 12.61 -4.47
CA VAL A 239 -26.07 12.67 -4.22
C VAL A 239 -26.53 14.10 -3.92
N GLY A 240 -25.79 14.85 -3.11
CA GLY A 240 -26.09 16.24 -2.80
C GLY A 240 -26.07 17.14 -4.05
N ARG A 241 -25.10 16.94 -4.95
CA ARG A 241 -25.06 17.62 -6.26
C ARG A 241 -26.23 17.22 -7.15
N PHE A 242 -26.59 15.94 -7.18
CA PHE A 242 -27.73 15.47 -7.97
C PHE A 242 -29.05 16.09 -7.50
N ILE A 243 -29.31 16.10 -6.19
CA ILE A 243 -30.48 16.76 -5.61
C ILE A 243 -30.46 18.26 -5.91
N ARG A 244 -29.30 18.90 -5.75
CA ARG A 244 -29.14 20.33 -6.09
C ARG A 244 -29.48 20.59 -7.56
N LEU A 245 -29.08 19.73 -8.50
CA LEU A 245 -29.38 19.90 -9.93
C LEU A 245 -30.89 19.86 -10.23
N GLN A 246 -31.64 18.99 -9.56
CA GLN A 246 -33.10 18.90 -9.75
C GLN A 246 -33.85 20.12 -9.18
N CYS A 247 -33.33 20.70 -8.09
CA CYS A 247 -33.92 21.86 -7.45
C CYS A 247 -33.35 23.20 -7.95
N SER A 248 -32.18 23.20 -8.60
CA SER A 248 -31.60 24.40 -9.20
C SER A 248 -32.35 24.79 -10.44
N ASP A 249 -32.39 26.09 -10.72
CA ASP A 249 -32.92 26.65 -11.96
C ASP A 249 -34.43 26.43 -12.21
N LEU A 250 -35.18 26.00 -11.19
CA LEU A 250 -36.65 25.98 -11.21
C LEU A 250 -37.21 27.34 -11.65
N ARG A 251 -36.65 28.45 -11.15
CA ARG A 251 -37.05 29.81 -11.56
C ARG A 251 -36.89 30.06 -13.05
N MET A 252 -35.84 29.52 -13.67
CA MET A 252 -35.60 29.72 -15.11
C MET A 252 -36.58 28.92 -15.97
N ARG A 253 -37.18 27.85 -15.43
CA ARG A 253 -38.20 27.03 -16.09
C ARG A 253 -39.62 27.59 -15.97
N ILE A 254 -39.91 28.40 -14.94
CA ILE A 254 -41.24 29.00 -14.68
C ILE A 254 -41.91 29.56 -15.95
N PRO A 255 -41.25 30.39 -16.79
CA PRO A 255 -41.90 30.99 -17.96
C PRO A 255 -42.37 30.01 -19.02
N PHE A 256 -41.85 28.77 -19.00
CA PHE A 256 -42.14 27.75 -20.01
C PHE A 256 -43.00 26.61 -19.47
N GLU A 257 -43.07 26.43 -18.15
CA GLU A 257 -43.81 25.33 -17.52
C GLU A 257 -45.12 25.78 -16.89
N ASN A 258 -45.20 27.02 -16.40
CA ASN A 258 -46.39 27.54 -15.72
C ASN A 258 -47.17 28.47 -16.67
N LEU A 259 -47.71 27.90 -17.74
CA LEU A 259 -48.53 28.62 -18.72
C LEU A 259 -50.03 28.37 -18.42
N PRO A 260 -50.91 29.37 -18.48
CA PRO A 260 -52.34 29.22 -18.14
C PRO A 260 -53.08 28.27 -19.08
N HIS A 261 -52.93 28.48 -20.39
CA HIS A 261 -53.62 27.72 -21.42
C HIS A 261 -52.71 27.52 -22.65
N CYS A 262 -52.58 26.29 -23.15
CA CYS A 262 -51.61 25.97 -24.22
C CYS A 262 -52.25 25.63 -25.57
N ASP A 263 -53.56 25.71 -25.69
CA ASP A 263 -54.31 25.17 -26.84
C ASP A 263 -53.93 25.85 -28.16
N ARG A 264 -53.70 27.17 -28.16
CA ARG A 264 -53.22 27.91 -29.34
C ARG A 264 -51.81 27.51 -29.77
N LEU A 265 -50.91 27.24 -28.81
CA LEU A 265 -49.56 26.73 -29.10
C LEU A 265 -49.60 25.29 -29.60
N MET A 266 -50.51 24.48 -29.05
CA MET A 266 -50.73 23.11 -29.48
C MET A 266 -51.26 23.06 -30.92
N ALA A 267 -52.23 23.91 -31.27
CA ALA A 267 -52.74 24.03 -32.63
C ALA A 267 -51.64 24.38 -33.65
N ILE A 268 -50.73 25.30 -33.31
CA ILE A 268 -49.58 25.61 -34.18
C ILE A 268 -48.68 24.37 -34.36
N CYS A 269 -48.44 23.60 -33.30
CA CYS A 269 -47.66 22.36 -33.39
C CYS A 269 -48.36 21.28 -34.22
N GLU A 270 -49.69 21.17 -34.12
CA GLU A 270 -50.52 20.26 -34.91
C GLU A 270 -50.54 20.67 -36.40
N ASP A 271 -50.65 21.97 -36.70
CA ASP A 271 -50.60 22.50 -38.06
C ASP A 271 -49.22 22.29 -38.70
N ILE A 272 -48.13 22.45 -37.93
CA ILE A 272 -46.77 22.09 -38.38
C ILE A 272 -46.70 20.60 -38.72
N TYR A 273 -47.27 19.75 -37.87
CA TYR A 273 -47.31 18.31 -38.10
C TYR A 273 -48.13 17.95 -39.35
N ALA A 274 -49.28 18.59 -39.55
CA ALA A 274 -50.15 18.39 -40.71
C ALA A 274 -49.49 18.87 -42.01
N ALA A 275 -48.87 20.05 -42.03
CA ALA A 275 -48.13 20.58 -43.18
C ALA A 275 -46.96 19.65 -43.58
N ARG A 276 -46.24 19.12 -42.59
CA ARG A 276 -45.18 18.12 -42.81
C ARG A 276 -45.74 16.82 -43.40
N ALA A 277 -46.88 16.35 -42.92
CA ALA A 277 -47.53 15.13 -43.43
C ALA A 277 -48.06 15.31 -44.87
N ALA A 278 -48.49 16.51 -45.24
CA ALA A 278 -48.93 16.87 -46.59
C ALA A 278 -47.76 17.17 -47.55
N GLY A 279 -46.53 17.37 -47.05
CA GLY A 279 -45.35 17.72 -47.83
C GLY A 279 -45.28 19.20 -48.21
N GLU A 280 -46.04 20.07 -47.56
CA GLU A 280 -46.07 21.52 -47.80
C GLU A 280 -44.98 22.23 -46.99
N LEU A 281 -43.72 22.10 -47.44
CA LEU A 281 -42.53 22.57 -46.72
C LEU A 281 -42.48 24.10 -46.51
N GLU A 282 -43.03 24.89 -47.44
CA GLU A 282 -43.08 26.36 -47.29
C GLU A 282 -44.00 26.77 -46.13
N VAL A 283 -45.14 26.09 -45.98
CA VAL A 283 -46.10 26.34 -44.90
C VAL A 283 -45.51 25.90 -43.56
N GLU A 284 -44.83 24.74 -43.54
CA GLU A 284 -44.11 24.24 -42.38
C GLU A 284 -43.03 25.23 -41.89
N GLU A 285 -42.23 25.80 -42.80
CA GLU A 285 -41.18 26.77 -42.46
C GLU A 285 -41.77 28.04 -41.84
N VAL A 286 -42.86 28.57 -42.40
CA VAL A 286 -43.54 29.77 -41.90
C VAL A 286 -44.12 29.53 -40.49
N LEU A 287 -44.78 28.38 -40.27
CA LEU A 287 -45.35 28.02 -38.98
C LEU A 287 -44.26 27.78 -37.92
N TYR A 288 -43.19 27.05 -38.27
CA TYR A 288 -42.05 26.82 -37.38
C TYR A 288 -41.33 28.13 -37.02
N GLY A 289 -41.12 29.02 -38.00
CA GLY A 289 -40.55 30.34 -37.77
C GLY A 289 -41.40 31.20 -36.83
N THR A 290 -42.73 31.04 -36.89
CA THR A 290 -43.67 31.70 -35.99
C THR A 290 -43.54 31.14 -34.57
N LEU A 291 -43.48 29.81 -34.40
CA LEU A 291 -43.25 29.16 -33.11
C LEU A 291 -41.96 29.63 -32.43
N VAL A 292 -40.85 29.69 -33.19
CA VAL A 292 -39.56 30.18 -32.67
C VAL A 292 -39.64 31.64 -32.22
N LYS A 293 -40.36 32.51 -32.96
CA LYS A 293 -40.55 33.91 -32.57
C LYS A 293 -41.32 34.03 -31.26
N ILE A 294 -42.32 33.18 -31.04
CA ILE A 294 -43.10 33.15 -29.79
C ILE A 294 -42.21 32.74 -28.61
N TYR A 295 -41.44 31.64 -28.73
CA TYR A 295 -40.54 31.18 -27.67
C TYR A 295 -39.35 32.12 -27.39
N ARG A 296 -38.99 33.00 -28.33
CA ARG A 296 -37.94 34.03 -28.13
C ARG A 296 -38.42 35.26 -27.36
N SER A 297 -39.72 35.49 -27.26
CA SER A 297 -40.29 36.69 -26.59
C SER A 297 -41.26 36.27 -25.49
N PRO A 298 -40.90 36.45 -24.19
CA PRO A 298 -41.78 36.09 -23.08
C PRO A 298 -43.14 36.79 -23.11
N HIS A 299 -43.20 38.01 -23.65
CA HIS A 299 -44.45 38.74 -23.81
C HIS A 299 -45.38 38.08 -24.85
N MET A 300 -44.84 37.66 -25.99
CA MET A 300 -45.60 36.94 -27.01
C MET A 300 -46.07 35.59 -26.49
N LEU A 301 -45.21 34.87 -25.75
CA LEU A 301 -45.56 33.59 -25.15
C LEU A 301 -46.77 33.74 -24.21
N LEU A 302 -46.76 34.74 -23.31
CA LEU A 302 -47.87 34.99 -22.40
C LEU A 302 -49.17 35.40 -23.11
N GLU A 303 -49.07 36.19 -24.17
CA GLU A 303 -50.24 36.61 -24.97
C GLU A 303 -50.90 35.44 -25.69
N TYR A 304 -50.09 34.49 -26.19
CA TYR A 304 -50.57 33.28 -26.85
C TYR A 304 -51.11 32.23 -25.87
N THR A 305 -50.77 32.33 -24.58
CA THR A 305 -51.22 31.39 -23.53
C THR A 305 -52.20 31.98 -22.52
N ARG A 306 -52.75 33.16 -22.80
CA ARG A 306 -53.74 33.80 -21.93
C ARG A 306 -55.07 33.05 -22.02
N ASP A 307 -55.79 32.98 -20.90
CA ASP A 307 -57.19 32.53 -20.88
C ASP A 307 -58.03 33.44 -21.80
N GLU A 308 -58.88 32.83 -22.64
CA GLU A 308 -59.86 33.56 -23.45
C GLU A 308 -61.00 34.13 -22.61
#